data_AF-A0AAV4JXQ1-F1
#
_entry.id   AF-A0AAV4JXQ1-F1
#
_cell.length_a   1.000
_cell.length_b   1.000
_cell.length_c   1.000
_cell.angle_alpha   90.00
_cell.angle_beta   90.00
_cell.angle_gamma   90.00
#
_symmetry.space_group_name_H-M   'P 1'
#
loop_
_entity.id
_entity.type
_entity.pdbx_description
1 polymer ?
#
loop_
_entity_poly.entity_id
_entity_poly.type
_entity_poly.pdbx_seq_one_letter_code
_entity_poly.pdbx_strand_id
1 'polypeptide(L)'
;MVQFLQFLALFLCASELFNTLTHLTVLSGRRLLPLKDLRKLRFYFLVETLSVVASAILSGKLYLVASLHVAQHLYGSILWESTRQGKRIISWSCLEWFESKNGQEKCRDFTRGRLHPIDCFLHTVFDLSVHFVLFYVLATEYLDTARVLVVLCVTTAAVCMVFFNRKYAWSCPGNVPAWVRRRLGTLTMQCD
;
A
#
# COMPACT_ATOMS: atom_id res chain seq x y z
N MET A 1 27.98 17.39 0.95
CA MET A 1 27.71 15.94 0.84
C MET A 1 26.98 15.38 2.07
N VAL A 2 27.49 15.57 3.29
CA VAL A 2 26.85 15.06 4.53
C VAL A 2 25.42 15.57 4.74
N GLN A 3 25.16 16.87 4.54
CA GLN A 3 23.81 17.43 4.67
C GLN A 3 22.82 16.85 3.64
N PHE A 4 23.26 16.66 2.39
CA PHE A 4 22.42 16.07 1.34
C PHE A 4 21.99 14.64 1.70
N LEU A 5 22.93 13.81 2.19
CA LEU A 5 22.63 12.46 2.64
C LEU A 5 21.65 12.44 3.81
N GLN A 6 21.75 13.38 4.74
CA GLN A 6 20.80 13.51 5.86
C GLN A 6 19.39 13.89 5.38
N PHE A 7 19.26 14.83 4.44
CA PHE A 7 17.95 15.18 3.87
C PHE A 7 17.35 14.01 3.08
N LEU A 8 18.17 13.30 2.30
CA LEU A 8 17.74 12.11 1.58
C LEU A 8 17.28 11.00 2.54
N ALA A 9 18.04 10.74 3.61
CA ALA A 9 17.68 9.76 4.64
C ALA A 9 16.36 10.12 5.32
N LEU A 10 16.13 11.40 5.64
CA LEU A 10 14.88 11.87 6.25
C LEU A 10 13.69 11.62 5.30
N PHE A 11 13.83 11.97 4.03
CA PHE A 11 12.79 11.73 3.03
C PHE A 11 12.49 10.24 2.85
N LEU A 12 13.53 9.41 2.75
CA LEU A 12 13.39 7.96 2.62
C LEU A 12 12.76 7.34 3.87
N CYS A 13 13.21 7.71 5.08
CA CYS A 13 12.57 7.29 6.32
C CYS A 13 11.08 7.63 6.36
N ALA A 14 10.71 8.86 5.96
CA ALA A 14 9.32 9.28 5.92
C ALA A 14 8.50 8.48 4.90
N SER A 15 9.08 8.17 3.74
CA SER A 15 8.50 7.33 2.69
C SER A 15 8.32 5.88 3.18
N GLU A 16 9.36 5.25 3.72
CA GLU A 16 9.30 3.88 4.24
C GLU A 16 8.25 3.77 5.36
N LEU A 17 8.22 4.71 6.31
CA LEU A 17 7.21 4.71 7.37
C LEU A 17 5.79 4.94 6.81
N PHE A 18 5.63 5.81 5.81
CA PHE A 18 4.35 6.01 5.14
C PHE A 18 3.87 4.71 4.47
N ASN A 19 4.75 3.99 3.79
CA ASN A 19 4.44 2.71 3.16
C ASN A 19 4.09 1.65 4.22
N THR A 20 4.85 1.56 5.32
CA THR A 20 4.53 0.67 6.45
C THR A 20 3.13 0.93 7.00
N LEU A 21 2.76 2.20 7.25
CA LEU A 21 1.44 2.55 7.75
C LEU A 21 0.33 2.30 6.72
N THR A 22 0.65 2.42 5.43
CA THR A 22 -0.26 2.11 4.33
C THR A 22 -0.57 0.63 4.29
N HIS A 23 0.45 -0.22 4.28
CA HIS A 23 0.27 -1.68 4.33
C HIS A 23 -0.40 -2.13 5.62
N LEU A 24 -0.12 -1.50 6.76
CA LEU A 24 -0.82 -1.79 8.02
C LEU A 24 -2.32 -1.45 7.93
N THR A 25 -2.67 -0.36 7.25
CA THR A 25 -4.06 0.06 7.04
C THR A 25 -4.81 -0.91 6.13
N VAL A 26 -4.16 -1.37 5.06
CA VAL A 26 -4.71 -2.38 4.13
C VAL A 26 -4.84 -3.74 4.82
N LEU A 27 -3.80 -4.18 5.54
CA LEU A 27 -3.77 -5.45 6.28
C LEU A 27 -4.89 -5.52 7.33
N SER A 28 -5.10 -4.42 8.07
CA SER A 28 -6.15 -4.33 9.09
C SER A 28 -7.57 -4.14 8.51
N GLY A 29 -7.69 -3.91 7.19
CA GLY A 29 -8.97 -3.64 6.53
C GLY A 29 -9.67 -2.37 7.02
N ARG A 30 -8.95 -1.47 7.71
CA ARG A 30 -9.53 -0.26 8.32
C ARG A 30 -9.93 0.79 7.29
N ARG A 31 -9.17 0.90 6.20
CA ARG A 31 -9.54 1.75 5.06
C ARG A 31 -9.27 1.00 3.77
N LEU A 32 -10.26 1.02 2.89
CA LEU A 32 -10.24 0.39 1.58
C LEU A 32 -10.60 1.42 0.50
N LEU A 33 -10.40 1.03 -0.75
CA LEU A 33 -10.64 1.88 -1.92
C LEU A 33 -11.68 1.28 -2.86
N PRO A 34 -12.43 2.14 -3.59
CA PRO A 34 -13.20 1.68 -4.74
C PRO A 34 -12.31 1.00 -5.78
N LEU A 35 -12.86 0.00 -6.49
CA LEU A 35 -12.15 -0.77 -7.50
C LEU A 35 -11.48 0.11 -8.56
N LYS A 36 -12.19 1.13 -9.05
CA LYS A 36 -11.68 2.07 -10.07
C LYS A 36 -10.43 2.81 -9.60
N ASP A 37 -10.31 3.04 -8.30
CA ASP A 37 -9.17 3.74 -7.70
C ASP A 37 -8.02 2.77 -7.40
N LEU A 38 -8.31 1.53 -7.00
CA LEU A 38 -7.30 0.47 -6.86
C LEU A 38 -6.56 0.15 -8.16
N ARG A 39 -7.22 0.25 -9.32
CA ARG A 39 -6.55 0.09 -10.62
C ARG A 39 -5.44 1.11 -10.84
N LYS A 40 -5.61 2.33 -10.33
CA LYS A 40 -4.61 3.40 -10.44
C LYS A 40 -3.45 3.20 -9.45
N LEU A 41 -3.66 2.39 -8.41
CA LEU A 41 -2.65 2.09 -7.39
C LEU A 41 -1.47 1.28 -7.94
N ARG A 42 -1.55 0.71 -9.15
CA ARG A 42 -0.39 0.08 -9.82
C ARG A 42 0.85 0.98 -9.89
N PHE A 43 0.64 2.29 -10.07
CA PHE A 43 1.74 3.26 -10.16
C PHE A 43 2.35 3.57 -8.79
N TYR A 44 1.58 3.37 -7.71
CA TYR A 44 2.08 3.53 -6.36
C TYR A 44 3.12 2.44 -6.02
N PHE A 45 2.92 1.19 -6.46
CA PHE A 45 3.93 0.13 -6.31
C PHE A 45 5.28 0.48 -6.99
N LEU A 46 5.27 1.23 -8.09
CA LEU A 46 6.51 1.71 -8.71
C LEU A 46 7.23 2.74 -7.84
N VAL A 47 6.49 3.64 -7.20
CA VAL A 47 7.05 4.62 -6.25
C VAL A 47 7.61 3.89 -5.02
N GLU A 48 6.90 2.90 -4.49
CA GLU A 48 7.41 2.08 -3.39
C GLU A 48 8.67 1.30 -3.79
N THR A 49 8.74 0.80 -5.02
CA THR A 49 9.94 0.14 -5.57
C THR A 49 11.14 1.08 -5.54
N LEU A 50 10.96 2.32 -5.99
CA LEU A 50 12.02 3.33 -5.97
C LEU A 50 12.44 3.67 -4.54
N SER A 51 11.50 3.77 -3.61
CA SER A 51 11.78 3.97 -2.18
C SER A 51 12.67 2.85 -1.65
N VAL A 52 12.28 1.59 -1.87
CA VAL A 52 13.02 0.41 -1.40
C VAL A 52 14.42 0.33 -1.98
N VAL A 53 14.56 0.57 -3.29
CA VAL A 53 15.88 0.59 -3.96
C VAL A 53 16.76 1.71 -3.38
N ALA A 54 16.24 2.92 -3.25
CA ALA A 54 16.99 4.04 -2.70
C ALA A 54 17.37 3.81 -1.24
N SER A 55 16.47 3.25 -0.42
CA SER A 55 16.71 2.90 0.98
C SER A 55 17.77 1.80 1.13
N ALA A 56 17.75 0.77 0.28
CA ALA A 56 18.75 -0.30 0.28
C ALA A 56 20.13 0.20 -0.17
N ILE A 57 20.19 1.03 -1.22
CA ILE A 57 21.44 1.65 -1.69
C ILE A 57 22.02 2.57 -0.61
N LEU A 58 21.20 3.42 0.01
CA LEU A 58 21.66 4.35 1.03
C LEU A 58 22.14 3.63 2.29
N SER A 59 21.40 2.62 2.77
CA SER A 59 21.82 1.84 3.95
C SER A 59 23.01 0.92 3.67
N GLY A 60 23.27 0.56 2.41
CA GLY A 60 24.28 -0.43 2.06
C GLY A 60 23.94 -1.84 2.55
N LYS A 61 22.68 -2.09 2.93
CA LYS A 61 22.23 -3.30 3.63
C LYS A 61 20.98 -3.87 2.97
N LEU A 62 20.65 -5.11 3.34
CA LEU A 62 19.39 -5.79 2.97
C LEU A 62 19.16 -5.97 1.46
N TYR A 63 20.21 -5.92 0.64
CA TYR A 63 20.11 -6.05 -0.83
C TYR A 63 19.32 -7.26 -1.30
N LEU A 64 19.48 -8.41 -0.66
CA LEU A 64 18.73 -9.62 -1.02
C LEU A 64 17.22 -9.44 -0.79
N VAL A 65 16.85 -8.94 0.40
CA VAL A 65 15.46 -8.69 0.77
C VAL A 65 14.85 -7.61 -0.12
N ALA A 66 15.60 -6.53 -0.36
CA ALA A 66 15.19 -5.46 -1.27
C ALA A 66 14.99 -5.98 -2.70
N SER A 67 15.87 -6.86 -3.20
CA SER A 67 15.76 -7.43 -4.54
C SER A 67 14.51 -8.31 -4.70
N LEU A 68 14.22 -9.15 -3.69
CA LEU A 68 13.00 -9.96 -3.67
C LEU A 68 11.74 -9.08 -3.65
N HIS A 69 11.75 -8.03 -2.84
CA HIS A 69 10.64 -7.08 -2.73
C HIS A 69 10.44 -6.27 -4.02
N VAL A 70 11.51 -5.81 -4.65
CA VAL A 70 11.48 -5.15 -5.97
C VAL A 70 10.91 -6.08 -7.03
N ALA A 71 11.34 -7.34 -7.09
CA ALA A 71 10.80 -8.31 -8.03
C ALA A 71 9.29 -8.52 -7.83
N GLN A 72 8.84 -8.60 -6.58
CA GLN A 72 7.42 -8.69 -6.23
C GLN A 72 6.63 -7.44 -6.66
N HIS A 73 7.14 -6.24 -6.40
CA HIS A 73 6.47 -4.99 -6.79
C HIS A 73 6.43 -4.82 -8.32
N LEU A 74 7.48 -5.20 -9.03
CA LEU A 74 7.50 -5.18 -10.49
C LEU A 74 6.50 -6.19 -11.07
N TYR A 75 6.45 -7.40 -10.51
CA TYR A 75 5.43 -8.39 -10.88
C TYR A 75 4.02 -7.83 -10.67
N GLY A 76 3.75 -7.26 -9.49
CA GLY A 76 2.46 -6.67 -9.14
C GLY A 76 2.08 -5.50 -10.04
N SER A 77 3.00 -4.58 -10.32
CA SER A 77 2.72 -3.39 -11.13
C SER A 77 2.49 -3.70 -12.62
N ILE A 78 3.24 -4.64 -13.19
CA ILE A 78 3.11 -5.05 -14.61
C ILE A 78 1.88 -5.93 -14.81
N LEU A 79 1.64 -6.88 -13.90
CA LEU A 79 0.61 -7.92 -14.05
C LEU A 79 -0.62 -7.69 -13.16
N TRP A 80 -0.83 -6.45 -12.72
CA TRP A 80 -1.84 -6.02 -11.74
C TRP A 80 -3.25 -6.53 -12.04
N GLU A 81 -3.70 -6.42 -13.30
CA GLU A 81 -5.05 -6.83 -13.70
C GLU A 81 -5.08 -8.17 -14.46
N SER A 82 -3.92 -8.60 -14.97
CA SER A 82 -3.83 -9.75 -15.88
C SER A 82 -3.74 -11.07 -15.14
N THR A 83 -3.15 -11.09 -13.94
CA THR A 83 -2.91 -12.33 -13.19
C THR A 83 -3.97 -12.60 -12.13
N ARG A 84 -4.14 -13.88 -11.81
CA ARG A 84 -4.98 -14.31 -10.68
C ARG A 84 -4.52 -13.67 -9.37
N GLN A 85 -3.22 -13.52 -9.15
CA GLN A 85 -2.66 -12.91 -7.95
C GLN A 85 -2.99 -11.41 -7.87
N GLY A 86 -2.81 -10.67 -8.96
CA GLY A 86 -3.17 -9.24 -9.00
C GLY A 86 -4.67 -9.02 -8.75
N LYS A 87 -5.54 -9.78 -9.42
CA LYS A 87 -6.99 -9.76 -9.17
C LYS A 87 -7.34 -10.06 -7.70
N ARG A 88 -6.63 -11.00 -7.06
CA ARG A 88 -6.78 -11.32 -5.63
C ARG A 88 -6.40 -10.14 -4.72
N ILE A 89 -5.24 -9.51 -4.93
CA ILE A 89 -4.79 -8.35 -4.14
C ILE A 89 -5.77 -7.17 -4.29
N ILE A 90 -6.23 -6.90 -5.51
CA ILE A 90 -7.25 -5.89 -5.77
C ILE A 90 -8.53 -6.25 -5.00
N SER A 91 -9.00 -7.49 -5.07
CA SER A 91 -10.20 -7.92 -4.34
C SER A 91 -10.08 -7.82 -2.82
N TRP A 92 -8.90 -8.11 -2.26
CA TRP A 92 -8.61 -7.98 -0.83
C TRP A 92 -8.79 -6.54 -0.35
N SER A 93 -8.38 -5.58 -1.18
CA SER A 93 -8.30 -4.16 -0.84
C SER A 93 -9.55 -3.36 -1.26
N CYS A 94 -10.59 -4.04 -1.78
CA CYS A 94 -11.74 -3.46 -2.46
C CYS A 94 -12.91 -3.15 -1.52
N LEU A 95 -13.47 -1.94 -1.62
CA LEU A 95 -14.60 -1.50 -0.81
C LEU A 95 -15.93 -2.12 -1.26
N GLU A 96 -16.09 -2.36 -2.56
CA GLU A 96 -17.31 -2.92 -3.17
C GLU A 96 -17.72 -4.28 -2.55
N TRP A 97 -16.77 -5.04 -2.01
CA TRP A 97 -17.04 -6.30 -1.30
C TRP A 97 -17.97 -6.12 -0.09
N PHE A 98 -17.78 -5.04 0.67
CA PHE A 98 -18.50 -4.81 1.92
C PHE A 98 -19.92 -4.27 1.69
N GLU A 99 -20.12 -3.54 0.61
CA GLU A 99 -21.44 -3.06 0.17
C GLU A 99 -22.24 -4.16 -0.55
N SER A 100 -21.57 -5.08 -1.26
CA SER A 100 -22.22 -6.20 -1.97
C SER A 100 -22.92 -7.22 -1.05
N LYS A 101 -22.70 -7.17 0.28
CA LYS A 101 -23.42 -8.01 1.23
C LYS A 101 -24.94 -7.79 1.26
N ASN A 102 -25.43 -6.68 0.71
CA ASN A 102 -26.87 -6.40 0.52
C ASN A 102 -27.37 -6.63 -0.91
N GLY A 103 -26.51 -7.06 -1.84
CA GLY A 103 -26.84 -7.26 -3.26
C GLY A 103 -26.17 -8.52 -3.81
N GLN A 104 -26.77 -9.67 -3.49
CA GLN A 104 -26.35 -11.00 -3.95
C GLN A 104 -26.48 -11.10 -5.47
N GLU A 105 -25.35 -11.32 -6.17
CA GLU A 105 -25.17 -12.18 -7.35
C GLU A 105 -24.03 -11.69 -8.25
N LYS A 106 -23.91 -10.39 -8.50
CA LYS A 106 -22.94 -9.87 -9.49
C LYS A 106 -21.47 -9.92 -9.09
N CYS A 107 -21.16 -10.22 -7.83
CA CYS A 107 -19.78 -10.25 -7.34
C CYS A 107 -19.20 -11.66 -7.21
N ARG A 108 -19.93 -12.74 -7.51
CA ARG A 108 -19.60 -14.13 -7.11
C ARG A 108 -18.24 -14.65 -7.61
N ASP A 109 -17.77 -14.20 -8.79
CA ASP A 109 -16.50 -14.65 -9.36
C ASP A 109 -15.28 -13.86 -8.86
N PHE A 110 -15.43 -12.55 -8.62
CA PHE A 110 -14.43 -11.74 -7.92
C PHE A 110 -14.38 -12.09 -6.42
N THR A 111 -15.53 -12.51 -5.89
CA THR A 111 -15.77 -12.89 -4.50
C THR A 111 -14.98 -14.12 -4.05
N ARG A 112 -14.60 -14.98 -5.00
CA ARG A 112 -13.75 -16.15 -4.76
C ARG A 112 -12.32 -15.76 -4.33
N GLY A 113 -11.90 -14.51 -4.55
CA GLY A 113 -10.56 -13.99 -4.23
C GLY A 113 -10.22 -13.95 -2.74
N ARG A 114 -11.21 -13.77 -1.86
CA ARG A 114 -11.00 -13.81 -0.40
C ARG A 114 -10.95 -15.22 0.19
N LEU A 115 -11.19 -16.28 -0.62
CA LEU A 115 -11.12 -17.68 -0.16
C LEU A 115 -9.68 -18.18 0.07
N HIS A 116 -8.66 -17.40 -0.33
CA HIS A 116 -7.26 -17.63 0.07
C HIS A 116 -6.71 -16.39 0.78
N PRO A 117 -7.17 -16.10 2.01
CA PRO A 117 -6.75 -14.92 2.76
C PRO A 117 -5.24 -14.97 3.09
N ILE A 118 -4.67 -16.17 3.17
CA ILE A 118 -3.28 -16.38 3.58
C ILE A 118 -2.31 -15.80 2.56
N ASP A 119 -2.50 -16.03 1.25
CA ASP A 119 -1.55 -15.54 0.24
C ASP A 119 -1.50 -14.00 0.22
N CYS A 120 -2.66 -13.33 0.30
CA CYS A 120 -2.74 -11.87 0.32
C CYS A 120 -2.24 -11.30 1.65
N PHE A 121 -2.53 -11.98 2.76
CA PHE A 121 -2.03 -11.64 4.08
C PHE A 121 -0.50 -11.73 4.13
N LEU A 122 0.09 -12.84 3.70
CA LEU A 122 1.54 -13.06 3.68
C LEU A 122 2.24 -12.05 2.76
N HIS A 123 1.66 -11.76 1.59
CA HIS A 123 2.16 -10.73 0.68
C HIS A 123 2.20 -9.36 1.38
N THR A 124 1.08 -8.93 1.96
CA THR A 124 0.98 -7.62 2.62
C THR A 124 1.85 -7.55 3.89
N VAL A 125 1.99 -8.65 4.64
CA VAL A 125 2.88 -8.74 5.81
C VAL A 125 4.34 -8.66 5.38
N PHE A 126 4.71 -9.29 4.26
CA PHE A 126 6.05 -9.17 3.72
C PHE A 126 6.35 -7.71 3.35
N ASP A 127 5.47 -7.03 2.62
CA ASP A 127 5.64 -5.62 2.25
C ASP A 127 5.77 -4.72 3.49
N LEU A 128 4.85 -4.90 4.45
CA LEU A 128 4.89 -4.20 5.73
C LEU A 128 6.23 -4.41 6.45
N SER A 129 6.73 -5.65 6.48
CA SER A 129 7.96 -6.00 7.19
C SER A 129 9.19 -5.41 6.51
N VAL A 130 9.28 -5.48 5.17
CA VAL A 130 10.40 -4.91 4.42
C VAL A 130 10.46 -3.40 4.61
N HIS A 131 9.35 -2.70 4.43
CA HIS A 131 9.27 -1.26 4.66
C HIS A 131 9.61 -0.88 6.11
N PHE A 132 9.09 -1.63 7.09
CA PHE A 132 9.37 -1.35 8.50
C PHE A 132 10.85 -1.54 8.85
N VAL A 133 11.48 -2.61 8.36
CA VAL A 133 12.89 -2.89 8.60
C VAL A 133 13.77 -1.85 7.90
N LEU A 134 13.45 -1.44 6.67
CA LEU A 134 14.17 -0.37 5.97
C LEU A 134 14.04 0.97 6.71
N PHE A 135 12.84 1.33 7.17
CA PHE A 135 12.63 2.49 8.04
C PHE A 135 13.50 2.42 9.29
N TYR A 136 13.48 1.29 9.99
CA TYR A 136 14.24 1.10 11.23
C TYR A 136 15.75 1.25 11.01
N VAL A 137 16.31 0.58 9.99
CA VAL A 137 17.73 0.67 9.66
C VAL A 137 18.11 2.11 9.34
N LEU A 138 17.38 2.79 8.45
CA LEU A 138 17.67 4.17 8.10
C LEU A 138 17.56 5.12 9.31
N ALA A 139 16.54 4.94 10.15
CA ALA A 139 16.32 5.77 11.32
C ALA A 139 17.46 5.62 12.35
N THR A 140 17.92 4.39 12.58
CA THR A 140 19.01 4.14 13.54
C THR A 140 20.38 4.57 13.05
N GLU A 141 20.62 4.59 11.73
CA GLU A 141 21.95 4.92 11.17
C GLU A 141 22.12 6.40 10.83
N TYR A 142 21.05 7.06 10.39
CA TYR A 142 21.14 8.40 9.80
C TYR A 142 20.43 9.49 10.58
N LEU A 143 19.56 9.15 11.55
CA LEU A 143 18.72 10.12 12.25
C LEU A 143 18.99 10.09 13.76
N ASP A 144 19.03 11.29 14.35
CA ASP A 144 18.91 11.47 15.79
C ASP A 144 17.44 11.57 16.21
N THR A 145 17.18 11.57 17.52
CA THR A 145 15.82 11.63 18.08
C THR A 145 15.01 12.80 17.54
N ALA A 146 15.61 13.98 17.38
CA ALA A 146 14.94 15.16 16.85
C ALA A 146 14.46 14.95 15.40
N ARG A 147 15.31 14.40 14.52
CA ARG A 147 14.92 14.12 13.13
C ARG A 147 13.90 12.99 13.04
N VAL A 148 13.95 11.99 13.93
CA VAL A 148 12.90 10.96 14.03
C VAL A 148 11.54 11.60 14.33
N LEU A 149 11.47 12.57 15.25
CA LEU A 149 10.23 13.32 15.51
C LEU A 149 9.74 14.07 14.26
N VAL A 150 10.65 14.67 13.49
CA VAL A 150 10.30 15.31 12.21
C VAL A 150 9.71 14.31 11.22
N VAL A 151 10.31 13.12 11.08
CA VAL A 151 9.80 12.04 10.24
C VAL A 151 8.39 11.64 10.68
N LEU A 152 8.15 11.45 11.97
CA LEU A 152 6.82 11.11 12.50
C LEU A 152 5.78 12.19 12.16
N CYS A 153 6.12 13.47 12.31
CA CYS A 153 5.25 14.58 11.96
C CYS A 153 4.92 14.62 10.47
N VAL A 154 5.94 14.51 9.61
CA VAL A 154 5.80 14.54 8.15
C VAL A 154 4.97 13.34 7.67
N THR A 155 5.27 12.14 8.14
CA THR A 155 4.52 10.94 7.77
C THR A 155 3.08 11.01 8.27
N THR A 156 2.83 11.50 9.48
CA THR A 156 1.46 11.70 10.00
C THR A 156 0.69 12.67 9.12
N ALA A 157 1.30 13.81 8.76
CA ALA A 157 0.69 14.76 7.84
C ALA A 157 0.38 14.11 6.47
N ALA A 158 1.31 13.32 5.92
CA ALA A 158 1.11 12.59 4.67
C ALA A 158 -0.05 11.57 4.76
N VAL A 159 -0.12 10.78 5.83
CA VAL A 159 -1.23 9.85 6.09
C VAL A 159 -2.55 10.59 6.16
N CYS A 160 -2.61 11.72 6.89
CA CYS A 160 -3.80 12.57 6.94
C CYS A 160 -4.19 13.09 5.54
N MET A 161 -3.21 13.61 4.78
CA MET A 161 -3.42 14.17 3.44
C MET A 161 -3.81 13.13 2.39
N VAL A 162 -3.47 11.85 2.55
CA VAL A 162 -3.82 10.80 1.59
C VAL A 162 -5.08 10.06 2.03
N PHE A 163 -5.13 9.56 3.27
CA PHE A 163 -6.23 8.70 3.71
C PHE A 163 -7.50 9.44 4.09
N PHE A 164 -7.40 10.71 4.51
CA PHE A 164 -8.56 11.49 4.95
C PHE A 164 -8.97 12.55 3.93
N ASN A 165 -8.25 12.65 2.81
CA ASN A 165 -8.56 13.59 1.76
C ASN A 165 -9.65 13.06 0.82
N ARG A 166 -10.65 13.91 0.58
CA ARG A 166 -11.83 13.61 -0.26
C ARG A 166 -11.46 13.22 -1.69
N LYS A 167 -10.27 13.59 -2.19
CA LYS A 167 -9.83 13.24 -3.54
C LYS A 167 -9.56 11.73 -3.70
N TYR A 168 -9.00 11.08 -2.67
CA TYR A 168 -8.46 9.73 -2.77
C TYR A 168 -9.41 8.61 -2.34
N ALA A 169 -10.62 8.91 -1.86
CA ALA A 169 -11.70 7.95 -1.58
C ALA A 169 -11.42 6.81 -0.57
N TRP A 170 -10.27 6.81 0.11
CA TRP A 170 -10.00 5.89 1.22
C TRP A 170 -11.13 5.97 2.26
N SER A 171 -11.77 4.84 2.54
CA SER A 171 -12.96 4.79 3.39
C SER A 171 -12.99 3.57 4.29
N CYS A 172 -13.57 3.73 5.47
CA CYS A 172 -13.84 2.61 6.37
C CYS A 172 -15.05 1.81 5.85
N PRO A 173 -14.96 0.48 5.73
CA PRO A 173 -16.08 -0.35 5.29
C PRO A 173 -17.34 -0.21 6.16
N GLY A 174 -17.18 0.06 7.47
CA GLY A 174 -18.30 0.27 8.38
C GLY A 174 -18.96 1.64 8.29
N ASN A 175 -18.33 2.61 7.60
CA ASN A 175 -18.86 3.97 7.46
C ASN A 175 -18.38 4.59 6.14
N VAL A 176 -18.97 4.15 5.03
CA VAL A 176 -18.66 4.67 3.69
C VAL A 176 -19.46 5.96 3.45
N PRO A 177 -18.81 7.12 3.21
CA PRO A 177 -19.51 8.36 2.90
C PRO A 177 -20.31 8.28 1.59
N ALA A 178 -21.46 8.98 1.52
CA ALA A 178 -22.33 8.96 0.35
C ALA A 178 -21.62 9.33 -0.97
N TRP A 179 -20.67 10.27 -0.94
CA TRP A 179 -19.90 10.66 -2.12
C TRP A 179 -18.92 9.57 -2.59
N VAL A 180 -18.43 8.72 -1.70
CA VAL A 180 -17.60 7.55 -2.04
C VAL A 180 -18.48 6.45 -2.60
N ARG A 181 -19.69 6.24 -2.04
CA ARG A 181 -20.65 5.27 -2.59
C ARG A 181 -20.97 5.54 -4.06
N ARG A 182 -21.04 6.81 -4.47
CA ARG A 182 -21.22 7.20 -5.89
C ARG A 182 -20.05 6.80 -6.81
N ARG A 183 -18.86 6.53 -6.26
CA ARG A 183 -17.68 6.08 -7.02
C ARG A 183 -17.59 4.56 -7.13
N LEU A 184 -18.31 3.84 -6.27
CA LEU A 184 -18.45 2.40 -6.38
C LEU A 184 -19.15 2.09 -7.72
N GLY A 185 -18.54 1.21 -8.50
CA GLY A 185 -19.17 0.74 -9.73
C GLY A 185 -20.15 -0.40 -9.44
N THR A 186 -21.10 -0.63 -10.34
CA THR A 186 -21.54 -2.01 -10.60
C THR A 186 -20.31 -2.79 -11.04
N LEU A 187 -19.90 -3.79 -10.26
CA LEU A 187 -18.77 -4.66 -10.58
C LEU A 187 -19.01 -5.34 -11.93
N THR A 188 -18.49 -4.76 -13.01
CA THR A 188 -18.37 -5.38 -14.33
C THR A 188 -16.90 -5.47 -14.66
N MET A 189 -16.18 -6.30 -13.90
CA MET A 189 -15.00 -6.96 -14.45
C MET A 189 -15.52 -8.22 -15.12
N GLN A 190 -15.51 -8.28 -16.46
CA GLN A 190 -15.72 -9.54 -17.16
C GLN A 190 -14.58 -10.47 -16.76
N CYS A 191 -14.94 -11.56 -16.07
CA CYS A 191 -14.06 -12.69 -15.86
C CYS A 191 -14.10 -13.49 -17.16
N ASP A 192 -13.13 -13.24 -18.03
CA ASP A 192 -12.69 -14.25 -19.00
C ASP A 192 -11.76 -15.24 -18.28
#